data_AF-G0P161-F1
#
_entry.id   AF-G0P161-F1
#
_cell.length_a   1.000
_cell.length_b   1.000
_cell.length_c   1.000
_cell.angle_alpha   90.00
_cell.angle_beta   90.00
_cell.angle_gamma   90.00
#
_symmetry.space_group_name_H-M   'P 1'
#
loop_
_entity.id
_entity.type
_entity.pdbx_description
1 polymer ?
#
loop_
_entity_poly.entity_id
_entity_poly.type
_entity_poly.pdbx_seq_one_letter_code
_entity_poly.pdbx_strand_id
1 'polypeptide(L)'
;MVMKLEKALGELMKKLGMNLRTATSQDEKSKIEKNIEKIDNQLVTMPKFQRFLLLSMSGSFTDIHVNFSGTSVFYHLIEIRKIFYVAPPTPENLELYKQFERHEFEDEWIGDVLFFQWV
;
A
#
# COMPACT_ATOMS: atom_id res chain seq x y z
N MET A 1 12.21 7.20 3.79
CA MET A 1 10.92 7.82 3.39
C MET A 1 9.68 7.15 4.01
N VAL A 2 9.75 5.91 4.51
CA VAL A 2 8.58 5.05 4.69
C VAL A 2 7.79 5.19 6.01
N MET A 3 8.35 5.77 7.07
CA MET A 3 7.65 5.95 8.36
C MET A 3 7.44 7.43 8.73
N LYS A 4 7.37 8.32 7.74
CA LYS A 4 7.28 9.76 7.99
C LYS A 4 6.02 10.11 8.79
N LEU A 5 4.87 9.52 8.45
CA LEU A 5 3.61 9.80 9.11
C LEU A 5 3.57 9.24 10.53
N GLU A 6 3.93 7.96 10.73
CA GLU A 6 4.00 7.35 12.06
C GLU A 6 4.96 8.12 12.99
N LYS A 7 6.14 8.50 12.47
CA LYS A 7 7.09 9.33 13.22
C LYS A 7 6.51 10.70 13.58
N ALA A 8 5.88 11.38 12.62
CA ALA A 8 5.28 12.70 12.85
C ALA A 8 4.12 12.63 13.86
N LEU A 9 3.28 11.60 13.79
CA LEU A 9 2.20 11.38 14.75
C LEU A 9 2.75 11.07 16.14
N GLY A 10 3.82 10.25 16.24
CA GLY A 10 4.49 9.99 17.51
C GLY A 10 5.13 11.24 18.13
N GLU A 11 5.74 12.12 17.33
CA GLU A 11 6.25 13.42 17.78
C GLU A 11 5.11 14.34 18.25
N LEU A 12 3.99 14.35 17.54
CA LEU A 12 2.79 15.11 17.92
C LEU A 12 2.18 14.60 19.23
N MET A 13 2.10 13.29 19.43
CA MET A 13 1.64 12.69 20.71
C MET A 13 2.53 13.13 21.87
N LYS A 14 3.85 13.12 21.70
CA LYS A 14 4.78 13.60 22.74
C LYS A 14 4.52 15.07 23.08
N LYS A 15 4.33 15.93 22.07
CA LYS A 15 4.02 17.35 22.26
C LYS A 15 2.68 17.54 22.99
N LEU A 16 1.64 16.81 22.60
CA LEU A 16 0.34 16.86 23.26
C LEU A 16 0.42 16.38 24.71
N GLY A 17 1.19 15.32 25.00
CA GLY A 17 1.43 14.85 26.37
C GLY A 17 2.14 15.89 27.24
N MET A 18 3.08 16.66 26.69
CA MET A 18 3.72 17.79 27.39
C MET A 18 2.70 18.91 27.65
N ASN A 19 1.92 19.29 26.63
CA ASN A 19 0.90 20.33 26.76
C ASN A 19 -0.19 19.97 27.77
N LEU A 20 -0.56 18.69 27.88
CA LEU A 20 -1.55 18.21 28.84
C LEU A 20 -1.09 18.45 30.29
N ARG A 21 0.21 18.31 30.57
CA ARG A 21 0.81 18.54 31.90
C ARG A 21 0.81 20.02 32.28
N THR A 22 0.87 20.93 31.31
CA THR A 22 0.91 22.38 31.52
C THR A 22 -0.45 23.06 31.38
N ALA A 23 -1.49 22.34 30.94
CA ALA A 23 -2.82 22.89 30.75
C ALA A 23 -3.48 23.25 32.10
N THR A 24 -4.05 24.46 32.17
CA THR A 24 -4.63 25.02 33.39
C THR A 24 -6.15 24.90 33.42
N SER A 25 -6.81 24.93 32.27
CA SER A 25 -8.27 24.77 32.19
C SER A 25 -8.69 23.33 31.88
N GLN A 26 -9.85 22.93 32.41
CA GLN A 26 -10.43 21.61 32.14
C GLN A 26 -10.80 21.43 30.66
N ASP A 27 -11.27 22.51 30.02
CA ASP A 27 -11.62 22.51 28.61
C ASP A 27 -10.40 22.27 27.70
N GLU A 28 -9.25 22.85 28.03
CA GLU A 28 -8.00 22.59 27.30
C GLU A 28 -7.53 21.15 27.48
N LYS A 29 -7.57 20.62 28.71
CA LYS A 29 -7.23 19.22 28.98
C LYS A 29 -8.10 18.27 28.17
N SER A 30 -9.42 18.47 28.19
CA SER A 30 -10.37 17.64 27.44
C SER A 30 -10.11 17.68 25.93
N LYS A 31 -9.79 18.86 25.36
CA LYS A 31 -9.43 18.98 23.94
C LYS A 31 -8.14 18.22 23.60
N ILE A 32 -7.12 18.30 24.46
CA ILE A 32 -5.85 17.61 24.25
C ILE A 32 -6.03 16.10 24.34
N GLU A 33 -6.78 15.61 25.32
CA GLU A 33 -7.09 14.17 25.48
C GLU A 33 -7.80 13.60 24.26
N LYS A 34 -8.83 14.30 23.74
CA LYS A 34 -9.52 13.91 22.49
C LYS A 34 -8.58 13.85 21.30
N ASN A 35 -7.62 14.77 21.20
CA ASN A 35 -6.62 14.73 20.12
C ASN A 35 -5.65 13.57 20.27
N ILE A 36 -5.23 13.24 21.50
CA ILE A 36 -4.40 12.07 21.78
C ILE A 36 -5.15 10.80 21.38
N GLU A 37 -6.40 10.63 21.81
CA GLU A 37 -7.25 9.49 21.46
C GLU A 37 -7.42 9.35 19.94
N LYS A 38 -7.65 10.46 19.23
CA LYS A 38 -7.75 10.45 17.76
C LYS A 38 -6.45 9.97 17.10
N ILE A 39 -5.29 10.45 17.57
CA ILE A 39 -4.00 10.05 17.00
C ILE A 39 -3.70 8.59 17.34
N ASP A 40 -4.01 8.14 18.55
CA ASP A 40 -3.82 6.76 18.97
C ASP A 40 -4.66 5.81 18.09
N ASN A 41 -5.95 6.12 17.93
CA ASN A 41 -6.84 5.40 17.01
C ASN A 41 -6.28 5.39 15.59
N GLN A 42 -5.75 6.51 15.11
CA GLN A 42 -5.13 6.58 13.78
C GLN A 42 -3.88 5.70 13.67
N LEU A 43 -3.00 5.69 14.68
CA LEU A 43 -1.79 4.84 14.68
C LEU A 43 -2.12 3.35 14.70
N VAL A 44 -3.19 2.97 15.40
CA VAL A 44 -3.67 1.58 15.47
C VAL A 44 -4.34 1.15 14.16
N THR A 45 -5.13 2.04 13.54
CA THR A 45 -5.94 1.70 12.36
C THR A 45 -5.27 1.96 11.02
N MET A 46 -4.16 2.72 10.99
CA MET A 46 -3.49 3.07 9.74
C MET A 46 -2.95 1.81 9.03
N PRO A 47 -3.24 1.65 7.72
CA PRO A 47 -2.73 0.53 6.94
C PRO A 47 -1.18 0.48 6.87
N LYS A 48 -0.62 -0.71 7.10
CA LYS A 48 0.83 -0.97 7.10
C LYS A 48 1.25 -1.79 5.89
N PHE A 49 1.21 -1.18 4.70
CA PHE A 49 1.51 -1.83 3.42
C PHE A 49 2.71 -1.21 2.69
N GLN A 50 3.63 -0.58 3.41
CA GLN A 50 4.72 0.17 2.78
C GLN A 50 6.02 -0.63 2.61
N ARG A 51 6.17 -1.76 3.31
CA ARG A 51 7.37 -2.62 3.23
C ARG A 51 6.97 -4.08 3.27
N PHE A 52 7.51 -4.83 2.32
CA PHE A 52 7.34 -6.26 2.24
C PHE A 52 8.71 -6.90 1.99
N LEU A 53 8.92 -8.07 2.58
CA LEU A 53 10.00 -8.98 2.19
C LEU A 53 9.37 -10.09 1.35
N LEU A 54 9.79 -10.20 0.10
CA LEU A 54 9.32 -11.24 -0.81
C LEU A 54 10.42 -12.28 -0.99
N LEU A 55 10.07 -13.53 -0.74
CA LEU A 55 10.92 -14.70 -0.97
C LEU A 55 10.24 -15.55 -2.03
N SER A 56 11.00 -16.06 -3.00
CA SER A 56 10.46 -16.83 -4.13
C SER A 56 11.38 -17.99 -4.46
N MET A 57 10.81 -19.16 -4.75
CA MET A 57 11.55 -20.32 -5.24
C MET A 57 11.80 -20.20 -6.74
N SER A 58 12.86 -20.85 -7.23
CA SER A 58 13.12 -20.93 -8.67
C SER A 58 11.93 -21.52 -9.41
N GLY A 59 11.55 -20.92 -10.55
CA GLY A 59 10.40 -21.34 -11.36
C GLY A 59 9.03 -20.91 -10.84
N SER A 60 8.94 -20.16 -9.73
CA SER A 60 7.65 -19.66 -9.25
C SER A 60 7.06 -18.64 -10.22
N PHE A 61 5.77 -18.77 -10.49
CA PHE A 61 4.98 -17.84 -11.30
C PHE A 61 3.91 -17.15 -10.44
N THR A 62 3.74 -15.85 -10.65
CA THR A 62 2.63 -15.08 -10.09
C THR A 62 1.87 -14.52 -11.27
N ASP A 63 0.59 -14.85 -11.36
CA ASP A 63 -0.22 -14.46 -12.50
C ASP A 63 -0.43 -12.94 -12.57
N ILE A 64 -0.91 -12.49 -13.72
CA ILE A 64 -1.15 -11.08 -14.03
C ILE A 64 -2.14 -10.49 -13.03
N HIS A 65 -1.82 -9.32 -12.50
CA HIS A 65 -2.68 -8.62 -11.55
C HIS A 65 -2.42 -7.12 -11.61
N VAL A 66 -3.42 -6.35 -11.18
CA VAL A 66 -3.26 -4.96 -10.77
C VAL A 66 -3.05 -4.94 -9.26
N ASN A 67 -2.03 -4.23 -8.78
CA ASN A 67 -1.80 -4.10 -7.33
C ASN A 67 -3.03 -3.54 -6.62
N PHE A 68 -3.24 -3.95 -5.37
CA PHE A 68 -4.36 -3.48 -4.57
C PHE A 68 -4.45 -1.96 -4.55
N SER A 69 -5.66 -1.46 -4.77
CA SER A 69 -5.98 -0.02 -4.85
C SER A 69 -5.15 0.77 -5.88
N GLY A 70 -4.59 0.11 -6.89
CA GLY A 70 -3.78 0.76 -7.93
C GLY A 70 -2.47 1.35 -7.40
N THR A 71 -1.90 0.75 -6.35
CA THR A 71 -0.71 1.27 -5.70
C THR A 71 0.55 1.13 -6.57
N SER A 72 1.37 2.18 -6.58
CA SER A 72 2.74 2.11 -7.10
C SER A 72 3.61 1.24 -6.19
N VAL A 73 4.50 0.46 -6.80
CA VAL A 73 5.43 -0.43 -6.08
C VAL A 73 6.87 -0.14 -6.49
N PHE A 74 7.79 -0.51 -5.61
CA PHE A 74 9.23 -0.44 -5.84
C PHE A 74 9.84 -1.78 -5.44
N TYR A 75 10.61 -2.37 -6.36
CA TYR A 75 11.34 -3.61 -6.12
C TYR A 75 12.84 -3.33 -6.04
N HIS A 76 13.46 -3.85 -4.98
CA HIS A 76 14.91 -3.95 -4.88
C HIS A 76 15.28 -5.44 -4.86
N LEU A 77 15.96 -5.89 -5.90
CA LEU A 77 16.41 -7.28 -6.03
C LEU A 77 17.75 -7.43 -5.32
N ILE A 78 17.87 -8.44 -4.44
CA ILE A 78 19.11 -8.70 -3.69
C ILE A 78 19.91 -9.81 -4.38
N GLU A 79 19.45 -11.06 -4.31
CA GLU A 79 20.16 -12.24 -4.84
C GLU A 79 19.26 -13.09 -5.77
N ILE A 80 18.34 -12.45 -6.49
CA ILE A 80 17.39 -13.13 -7.37
C ILE A 80 17.29 -12.48 -8.74
N ARG A 81 16.68 -13.22 -9.67
CA ARG A 81 16.14 -12.68 -10.92
C ARG A 81 14.62 -12.70 -10.86
N LYS A 82 13.99 -11.61 -11.27
CA LYS A 82 12.54 -11.53 -11.47
C LYS A 82 12.27 -11.02 -12.89
N ILE A 83 11.34 -11.68 -13.58
CA ILE A 83 10.87 -11.25 -14.91
C ILE A 83 9.49 -10.65 -14.68
N PHE A 84 9.30 -9.42 -15.16
CA PHE A 84 8.02 -8.74 -15.11
C PHE A 84 7.49 -8.59 -16.54
N TYR A 85 6.20 -8.80 -16.66
CA TYR A 85 5.44 -8.62 -17.89
C TYR A 85 4.43 -7.51 -17.61
N VAL A 86 4.58 -6.37 -18.29
CA VAL A 86 3.87 -5.13 -17.93
C VAL A 86 3.15 -4.61 -19.16
N ALA A 87 1.86 -4.34 -19.01
CA ALA A 87 1.06 -3.64 -20.02
C ALA A 87 0.61 -2.27 -19.48
N PRO A 88 0.45 -1.25 -20.34
CA PRO A 88 -0.04 0.05 -19.92
C PRO A 88 -1.50 -0.04 -19.44
N PRO A 89 -1.91 0.73 -18.43
CA PRO A 89 -3.28 0.71 -17.90
C PRO A 89 -4.22 1.55 -18.79
N THR A 90 -4.35 1.21 -20.08
CA THR A 90 -5.32 1.83 -20.97
C THR A 90 -6.74 1.37 -20.64
N PRO A 91 -7.79 2.14 -20.97
CA PRO A 91 -9.18 1.72 -20.76
C PRO A 91 -9.49 0.33 -21.36
N GLU A 92 -8.94 0.03 -22.53
CA GLU A 92 -9.12 -1.24 -23.24
C GLU A 92 -8.46 -2.40 -22.47
N ASN A 93 -7.22 -2.22 -22.02
CA ASN A 93 -6.49 -3.24 -21.26
C ASN A 93 -7.15 -3.50 -19.89
N LEU A 94 -7.66 -2.46 -19.25
CA LEU A 94 -8.37 -2.59 -17.97
C LEU A 94 -9.71 -3.31 -18.13
N GLU A 95 -10.43 -3.11 -19.24
CA GLU A 95 -11.66 -3.87 -19.49
C GLU A 95 -11.36 -5.32 -19.83
N LEU A 96 -10.33 -5.58 -20.65
CA LEU A 96 -9.85 -6.93 -20.92
C LEU A 96 -9.47 -7.66 -19.64
N TYR A 97 -8.66 -7.03 -18.77
CA TYR A 97 -8.28 -7.59 -17.47
C TYR A 97 -9.50 -7.99 -16.63
N LYS A 98 -10.53 -7.15 -16.56
CA LYS A 98 -11.76 -7.48 -15.82
C LYS A 98 -12.49 -8.68 -16.40
N GLN A 99 -12.54 -8.82 -17.73
CA GLN A 99 -13.19 -9.96 -18.39
C GLN A 99 -12.43 -11.27 -18.09
N PHE A 100 -11.09 -11.24 -18.08
CA PHE A 100 -10.26 -12.38 -17.66
C PHE A 100 -10.48 -12.75 -16.20
N GLU A 101 -10.48 -11.80 -15.28
CA GLU A 101 -10.77 -12.05 -13.85
C GLU A 101 -12.19 -12.60 -13.62
N ARG A 102 -13.14 -12.25 -14.49
CA ARG A 102 -14.51 -12.80 -14.49
C ARG A 102 -14.62 -14.16 -15.18
N HIS A 103 -13.52 -14.73 -15.67
CA HIS A 103 -13.46 -16.01 -16.36
C HIS A 103 -14.38 -16.05 -17.59
N GLU A 104 -14.43 -14.94 -18.34
CA GLU A 104 -15.24 -14.82 -19.57
C GLU A 104 -14.53 -15.40 -20.82
N PHE A 105 -13.31 -15.92 -20.68
CA PHE A 105 -12.52 -16.56 -21.73
C PHE A 105 -12.25 -18.04 -21.39
N GLU A 106 -12.16 -18.90 -22.41
CA GLU A 106 -11.83 -20.33 -22.25
C GLU A 106 -10.31 -20.54 -22.33
N ASP A 107 -9.69 -21.04 -21.25
CA ASP A 107 -8.29 -21.52 -21.17
C ASP A 107 -7.21 -20.64 -21.86
N GLU A 108 -7.43 -19.33 -21.94
CA GLU A 108 -6.46 -18.36 -22.47
C GLU A 108 -5.71 -17.65 -21.34
N TRP A 109 -4.42 -17.34 -21.58
CA TRP A 109 -3.65 -16.49 -20.67
C TRP A 109 -3.60 -15.06 -21.21
N ILE A 110 -4.03 -14.09 -20.39
CA ILE A 110 -4.05 -12.67 -20.77
C ILE A 110 -2.68 -12.14 -21.22
N GLY A 111 -1.60 -12.74 -20.72
CA GLY A 111 -0.24 -12.40 -21.13
C GLY A 111 0.02 -12.62 -22.63
N ASP A 112 -0.59 -13.64 -23.24
CA ASP A 112 -0.44 -13.92 -24.68
C ASP A 112 -1.16 -12.85 -25.51
N VAL A 113 -2.35 -12.42 -25.08
CA VAL A 113 -3.14 -11.38 -25.75
C VAL A 113 -2.44 -10.02 -25.71
N LEU A 114 -1.81 -9.70 -24.58
CA LEU A 114 -1.15 -8.42 -24.35
C LEU A 114 0.33 -8.41 -24.75
N PHE A 115 0.89 -9.53 -25.24
CA PHE A 115 2.34 -9.77 -25.37
C PHE A 115 3.13 -8.64 -26.06
N PHE A 116 2.55 -8.00 -27.08
CA PHE A 116 3.22 -6.95 -27.86
C PHE A 116 3.15 -5.55 -27.25
N GLN A 117 2.47 -5.37 -26.12
CA GLN A 117 2.32 -4.08 -25.46
C GLN A 117 3.38 -3.84 -24.36
N TRP A 118 4.37 -4.72 -24.28
CA TRP A 118 5.26 -4.80 -23.14
C TRP A 118 6.37 -3.77 -23.27
N VAL A 119 6.48 -2.89 -22.28
CA VAL A 119 7.45 -1.78 -22.22
C VAL A 119 8.59 -2.12 -21.29
#